data_AF-A0A368S7X9-F1
#
_entry.id   AF-A0A368S7X9-F1
#
_cell.length_a   1.000
_cell.length_b   1.000
_cell.length_c   1.000
_cell.angle_alpha   90.00
_cell.angle_beta   90.00
_cell.angle_gamma   90.00
#
_symmetry.space_group_name_H-M   'P 1'
#
loop_
_entity.id
_entity.type
_entity.pdbx_description
1 polymer ?
#
loop_
_entity_poly.entity_id
_entity_poly.type
_entity_poly.pdbx_seq_one_letter_code
_entity_poly.pdbx_strand_id
1 'polypeptide(L)'
;MSSSEKLESRWSNYDILNWDVVLKKNIPRQHDECSCGIFTIKYMQYWNGSKITSPFSQKDMETIRKEMPAELIMSPFNKLTSSKDHVLAMQNF
;
A
#
# COMPACT_ATOMS: atom_id res chain seq x y z
N MET A 1 30.39 16.93 -24.96
CA MET A 1 30.35 16.93 -23.47
C MET A 1 28.96 16.47 -23.07
N SER A 2 28.80 15.20 -22.69
CA SER A 2 27.54 14.67 -22.18
C SER A 2 27.63 14.70 -20.66
N SER A 3 26.89 15.60 -20.02
CA SER A 3 26.76 15.66 -18.58
C SER A 3 25.88 14.49 -18.15
N SER A 4 26.51 13.41 -17.69
CA SER A 4 25.83 12.37 -16.93
C SER A 4 25.28 13.01 -15.64
N GLU A 5 23.99 13.32 -15.59
CA GLU A 5 23.30 13.65 -14.35
C GLU A 5 23.44 12.45 -13.41
N LYS A 6 24.43 12.49 -12.52
CA LYS A 6 24.46 11.61 -11.36
C LYS A 6 23.21 11.93 -10.55
N LEU A 7 22.31 10.97 -10.44
CA LEU A 7 21.23 11.00 -9.47
C LEU A 7 21.89 10.92 -8.09
N GLU A 8 22.32 12.07 -7.55
CA GLU A 8 22.86 12.19 -6.20
C GLU A 8 21.78 11.70 -5.23
N SER A 9 22.13 10.71 -4.41
CA SER A 9 21.19 10.12 -3.47
C SER A 9 20.77 11.16 -2.42
N ARG A 10 19.46 11.25 -2.16
CA ARG A 10 18.89 12.15 -1.15
C ARG A 10 19.12 11.70 0.30
N TRP A 11 19.77 10.55 0.50
CA TRP A 11 20.05 10.00 1.83
C TRP A 11 21.34 10.58 2.38
N SER A 12 21.29 11.11 3.61
CA SER A 12 22.47 11.65 4.28
C SER A 12 23.33 10.59 4.98
N ASN A 13 22.75 9.41 5.24
CA ASN A 13 23.43 8.29 5.91
C ASN A 13 23.37 7.03 5.05
N TYR A 14 24.53 6.50 4.67
CA TYR A 14 24.70 5.31 3.83
C TYR A 14 25.12 4.07 4.64
N ASP A 15 25.34 4.23 5.94
CA ASP A 15 25.75 3.16 6.83
C ASP A 15 24.52 2.39 7.34
N ILE A 16 23.88 1.68 6.41
CA ILE A 16 22.62 0.95 6.63
C ILE A 16 22.77 -0.10 7.75
N LEU A 17 23.98 -0.62 7.96
CA LEU A 17 24.27 -1.62 8.99
C LEU A 17 24.15 -1.05 10.41
N ASN A 18 24.28 0.26 10.57
CA ASN A 18 24.19 0.95 11.86
C ASN A 18 22.83 1.64 12.07
N TRP A 19 21.82 1.32 11.27
CA TRP A 19 20.48 1.87 11.45
C TRP A 19 19.75 1.17 12.59
N ASP A 20 19.13 1.97 13.47
CA ASP A 20 18.31 1.44 14.54
C ASP A 20 17.05 0.73 14.00
N VAL A 21 16.80 -0.49 14.47
CA VAL A 21 15.58 -1.22 14.17
C VAL A 21 14.53 -0.92 15.23
N VAL A 22 13.48 -0.19 14.84
CA VAL A 22 12.39 0.17 15.75
C VAL A 22 11.21 -0.79 15.58
N LEU A 23 11.04 -1.70 16.53
CA LEU A 23 9.86 -2.57 16.59
C LEU A 23 8.66 -1.82 17.18
N LYS A 24 7.60 -1.62 16.39
CA LYS A 24 6.34 -1.06 16.89
C LYS A 24 5.46 -2.15 17.50
N LYS A 25 5.01 -1.91 18.73
CA LYS A 25 4.08 -2.77 19.47
C LYS A 25 2.66 -2.22 19.38
N ASN A 26 1.67 -3.04 19.77
CA ASN A 26 0.25 -2.66 19.84
C ASN A 26 -0.32 -2.13 18.51
N ILE A 27 0.16 -2.67 17.40
CA ILE A 27 -0.40 -2.44 16.06
C ILE A 27 -1.50 -3.48 15.79
N PRO A 28 -2.41 -3.22 14.83
CA PRO A 28 -3.36 -4.22 14.34
C PRO A 28 -2.68 -5.57 14.09
N ARG A 29 -3.37 -6.69 14.34
CA ARG A 29 -2.80 -8.04 14.15
C ARG A 29 -3.65 -8.85 13.22
N GLN A 30 -2.99 -9.57 12.32
CA GLN A 30 -3.58 -10.61 11.51
C GLN A 30 -3.76 -11.88 12.36
N HIS A 31 -4.86 -12.58 12.11
CA HIS A 31 -5.22 -13.84 12.76
C HIS A 31 -5.52 -14.98 11.78
N ASP A 32 -5.52 -14.71 10.48
CA ASP A 32 -5.62 -15.71 9.42
C ASP A 32 -4.25 -15.94 8.74
N GLU A 33 -4.22 -16.78 7.71
CA GLU A 33 -3.00 -17.08 6.95
C GLU A 33 -2.96 -16.38 5.58
N CYS A 34 -4.01 -15.63 5.22
CA CYS A 34 -4.21 -15.14 3.84
C CYS A 34 -4.40 -13.63 3.71
N SER A 35 -4.38 -12.87 4.81
CA SER A 35 -4.56 -11.42 4.80
C SER A 35 -3.26 -10.62 4.97
N CYS A 36 -2.10 -11.28 5.03
CA CYS A 36 -0.80 -10.62 5.23
C CYS A 36 -0.49 -9.52 4.21
N GLY A 37 -0.84 -9.74 2.94
CA GLY A 37 -0.70 -8.73 1.89
C GLY A 37 -1.56 -7.50 2.15
N ILE A 38 -2.81 -7.69 2.57
CA ILE A 38 -3.74 -6.59 2.87
C ILE A 38 -3.28 -5.80 4.10
N PHE A 39 -2.86 -6.48 5.16
CA PHE A 39 -2.27 -5.84 6.34
C PHE A 39 -1.06 -4.99 5.97
N THR A 40 -0.16 -5.51 5.14
CA THR A 40 1.02 -4.79 4.66
C THR A 40 0.64 -3.49 3.95
N ILE A 41 -0.33 -3.55 3.03
CA ILE A 41 -0.83 -2.37 2.31
C ILE A 41 -1.46 -1.36 3.27
N LYS A 42 -2.28 -1.80 4.22
CA LYS A 42 -2.92 -0.91 5.19
C LYS A 42 -1.93 -0.28 6.17
N TYR A 43 -0.85 -0.97 6.54
CA TYR A 43 0.24 -0.34 7.28
C TYR A 43 0.89 0.77 6.47
N MET A 44 1.24 0.53 5.20
CA MET A 44 1.83 1.57 4.35
C MET A 44 0.90 2.77 4.16
N GLN A 45 -0.40 2.51 4.00
CA GLN A 45 -1.42 3.54 3.81
C GLN A 45 -1.60 4.44 5.04
N TYR A 46 -1.57 3.88 6.24
CA TYR A 46 -1.88 4.59 7.49
C TYR A 46 -0.64 4.95 8.32
N TRP A 47 0.56 4.61 7.86
CA TRP A 47 1.79 4.97 8.54
C TRP A 47 2.20 6.41 8.25
N ASN A 48 2.38 7.21 9.31
CA ASN A 48 2.84 8.59 9.18
C ASN A 48 4.33 8.80 9.51
N GLY A 49 5.11 7.73 9.63
CA GLY A 49 6.50 7.79 10.11
C GLY A 49 6.67 7.49 11.60
N SER A 50 5.59 7.51 12.40
CA SER A 50 5.67 7.27 13.86
C SER A 50 4.66 6.25 14.38
N LYS A 51 3.44 6.26 13.86
CA LYS A 51 2.33 5.41 14.28
C LYS A 51 1.35 5.15 13.11
N ILE A 52 0.46 4.20 13.33
CA ILE A 52 -0.73 4.00 12.49
C ILE A 52 -1.77 5.07 12.85
N THR A 53 -2.17 5.87 11.88
CA THR A 53 -3.07 7.03 12.07
C THR A 53 -4.53 6.67 12.04
N SER A 54 -4.90 5.63 11.27
CA SER A 54 -6.27 5.14 11.15
C SER A 54 -6.33 3.68 11.62
N PRO A 55 -7.20 3.34 12.59
CA PRO A 55 -7.34 1.97 13.06
C PRO A 55 -7.96 1.08 11.98
N PHE A 56 -7.51 -0.16 11.92
CA PHE A 56 -8.13 -1.24 11.15
C PHE A 56 -7.91 -2.58 11.89
N SER A 57 -8.65 -3.60 11.51
CA SER A 57 -8.67 -4.89 12.19
C SER A 57 -8.83 -6.06 11.22
N GLN A 58 -8.66 -7.28 11.74
CA GLN A 58 -8.92 -8.51 10.99
C GLN A 58 -10.35 -8.58 10.44
N LYS A 59 -11.34 -7.98 11.11
CA LYS A 59 -12.75 -8.00 10.67
C LYS A 59 -12.98 -7.21 9.38
N ASP A 60 -12.10 -6.26 9.09
CA ASP A 60 -12.21 -5.38 7.92
C ASP A 60 -11.62 -6.03 6.65
N MET A 61 -10.86 -7.12 6.79
CA MET A 61 -10.09 -7.71 5.69
C MET A 61 -10.96 -8.16 4.52
N GLU A 62 -12.14 -8.73 4.79
CA GLU A 62 -13.04 -9.20 3.74
C GLU A 62 -13.64 -8.04 2.93
N THR A 63 -14.01 -6.95 3.60
CA THR A 63 -14.51 -5.73 2.94
C THR A 63 -13.39 -5.10 2.11
N ILE A 64 -12.22 -4.89 2.70
CA ILE A 64 -11.06 -4.30 2.02
C ILE A 64 -10.65 -5.14 0.80
N ARG A 65 -10.72 -6.48 0.89
CA ARG A 65 -10.40 -7.39 -0.22
C ARG A 65 -11.34 -7.19 -1.41
N LYS A 66 -12.60 -6.84 -1.17
CA LYS A 66 -13.59 -6.57 -2.23
C LYS A 66 -13.44 -5.17 -2.81
N GLU A 67 -13.13 -4.19 -1.98
CA GLU A 67 -12.95 -2.79 -2.40
C GLU A 67 -11.68 -2.59 -3.21
N MET A 68 -10.57 -3.24 -2.83
CA MET A 68 -9.26 -3.01 -3.42
C MET A 68 -9.20 -3.27 -4.94
N PRO A 69 -9.77 -4.35 -5.50
CA PRO A 69 -9.86 -4.52 -6.95
C PRO A 69 -10.63 -3.38 -7.63
N ALA A 70 -11.73 -2.92 -7.05
CA ALA A 70 -12.52 -1.82 -7.61
C ALA A 70 -11.71 -0.51 -7.61
N GLU A 71 -11.03 -0.19 -6.51
CA GLU A 71 -10.14 0.97 -6.43
C GLU A 71 -9.02 0.91 -7.47
N LEU A 72 -8.39 -0.25 -7.64
CA LEU A 72 -7.30 -0.44 -8.62
C LEU A 72 -7.81 -0.33 -10.06
N ILE A 73 -8.93 -0.97 -10.38
CA ILE A 73 -9.51 -0.93 -11.73
C ILE A 73 -9.92 0.49 -12.08
N MET A 74 -10.62 1.19 -11.18
CA MET A 74 -11.15 2.53 -11.43
C MET A 74 -10.11 3.65 -11.24
N SER A 75 -8.93 3.33 -10.71
CA SER A 75 -7.84 4.28 -10.51
C SER A 75 -7.51 5.08 -11.79
N PRO A 76 -7.23 6.39 -11.68
CA PRO A 76 -6.73 7.17 -12.81
C PRO A 76 -5.38 6.65 -13.32
N PHE A 77 -4.62 5.92 -12.49
CA PHE A 77 -3.35 5.30 -12.88
C PHE A 77 -3.53 4.02 -13.69
N ASN A 78 -4.69 3.37 -13.61
CA ASN A 78 -5.02 2.26 -14.51
C ASN A 78 -5.39 2.81 -15.90
N LYS A 79 -4.44 2.71 -16.82
CA LYS A 79 -4.59 3.20 -18.21
C LYS A 79 -5.41 2.26 -19.10
N LEU A 80 -5.71 1.05 -18.64
CA LEU A 80 -6.47 0.07 -19.40
C LEU A 80 -7.97 0.37 -19.29
N THR A 81 -8.52 1.05 -20.30
CA THR A 81 -9.93 1.47 -20.31
C THR A 81 -10.89 0.30 -20.43
N SER A 82 -10.53 -0.75 -21.16
CA SER A 82 -11.39 -1.94 -21.35
C SER A 82 -11.80 -2.61 -20.04
N SER A 83 -10.91 -2.65 -19.03
CA SER A 83 -11.24 -3.18 -17.71
C SER A 83 -12.26 -2.30 -16.97
N LYS A 84 -12.18 -0.97 -17.13
CA LYS A 84 -13.13 -0.02 -16.55
C LYS A 84 -14.50 -0.17 -17.20
N ASP A 85 -14.51 -0.21 -18.54
CA ASP A 85 -15.72 -0.34 -19.34
C ASP A 85 -16.46 -1.65 -19.00
N HIS A 86 -15.73 -2.76 -18.83
CA HIS A 86 -16.32 -4.04 -18.47
C HIS A 86 -16.99 -4.00 -17.09
N VAL A 87 -16.32 -3.44 -16.08
CA VAL A 87 -16.89 -3.31 -14.72
C VAL A 87 -18.12 -2.39 -14.72
N LEU A 88 -18.07 -1.26 -15.42
CA LEU A 88 -19.21 -0.34 -15.54
C LEU A 88 -20.40 -0.97 -16.27
N ALA A 89 -20.15 -1.79 -17.29
CA ALA A 89 -21.20 -2.51 -18.00
C ALA A 89 -21.92 -3.55 -17.11
N MET A 90 -21.19 -4.19 -16.18
CA MET A 90 -21.76 -5.17 -15.24
C MET A 90 -22.63 -4.55 -14.15
N GLN A 91 -22.53 -3.24 -13.90
CA GLN A 91 -23.30 -2.55 -12.85
C GLN A 91 -24.72 -2.13 -13.28
N ASN A 92 -25.05 -2.23 -14.57
CA ASN A 92 -26.32 -1.77 -15.14
C ASN A 92 -27.37 -2.90 -15.28
N PHE A 93 -27.24 -3.98 -14.52
CA PHE A 93 -28.19 -5.10 -14.42
C PHE A 93 -28.80 -5.16 -13.02
#